data_AF-A0A351MI57-F1
#
_entry.id   AF-A0A351MI57-F1
#
_cell.length_a   1.000
_cell.length_b   1.000
_cell.length_c   1.000
_cell.angle_alpha   90.00
_cell.angle_beta   90.00
_cell.angle_gamma   90.00
#
_symmetry.space_group_name_H-M   'P 1'
#
loop_
_entity.id
_entity.type
_entity.pdbx_description
1 polymer ?
#
loop_
_entity_poly.entity_id
_entity_poly.type
_entity_poly.pdbx_seq_one_letter_code
_entity_poly.pdbx_strand_id
1 'polypeptide(L)' 'TVARFNQPTDIYYHAAHQAFYVTDTGNNRIRRIAANGAVTTVAGTGAAGAADDWGNAATLDRPQFIDALPNGSLVVTTAD' A
#
# COMPACT_ATOMS: atom_id res chain seq x y z
N THR A 1 9.30 13.95 10.18
CA THR A 1 7.99 14.38 9.64
C THR A 1 6.98 13.30 9.96
N VAL A 2 5.80 13.64 10.47
CA VAL A 2 4.74 12.64 10.72
C VAL A 2 4.20 12.16 9.37
N ALA A 3 3.99 10.85 9.22
CA ALA A 3 3.41 10.30 8.01
C ALA A 3 1.98 10.81 7.82
N ARG A 4 1.63 11.19 6.59
CA ARG A 4 0.27 11.56 6.20
C ARG A 4 -0.27 10.55 5.20
N PHE A 5 -1.55 10.26 5.34
CA PHE A 5 -2.37 9.51 4.41
C PHE A 5 -3.33 10.48 3.72
N ASN A 6 -3.73 10.19 2.49
CA ASN A 6 -4.67 10.94 1.70
C ASN A 6 -5.76 10.01 1.19
N GLN A 7 -6.97 10.14 1.73
CA GLN A 7 -8.13 9.31 1.38
C GLN A 7 -7.83 7.78 1.43
N PRO A 8 -7.26 7.23 2.52
CA PRO A 8 -7.04 5.79 2.58
C PRO A 8 -8.39 5.04 2.58
N THR A 9 -8.50 3.96 1.81
CA THR A 9 -9.78 3.23 1.65
C THR A 9 -9.80 1.88 2.35
N ASP A 10 -8.65 1.23 2.52
CA ASP A 10 -8.57 -0.10 3.12
C ASP A 10 -7.28 -0.31 3.93
N ILE A 11 -7.33 -1.26 4.87
CA ILE A 11 -6.23 -1.62 5.77
C ILE A 11 -6.24 -3.12 6.09
N TYR A 12 -5.07 -3.74 5.99
CA TYR A 12 -4.85 -5.16 6.26
C TYR A 12 -3.75 -5.38 7.30
N TYR A 13 -4.01 -6.21 8.32
CA TYR A 13 -2.97 -6.64 9.26
C TYR A 13 -2.30 -7.92 8.77
N HIS A 14 -0.99 -7.85 8.50
CA HIS A 14 -0.22 -9.00 8.05
C HIS A 14 0.55 -9.62 9.23
N ALA A 15 0.04 -10.74 9.77
CA ALA A 15 0.56 -11.36 10.99
C ALA A 15 2.06 -11.71 10.92
N ALA A 16 2.52 -12.30 9.81
CA ALA A 16 3.93 -12.66 9.66
C ALA A 16 4.87 -11.45 9.56
N HIS A 17 4.36 -10.29 9.16
CA HIS A 17 5.14 -9.04 9.05
C HIS A 17 4.97 -8.14 10.27
N GLN A 18 4.07 -8.52 11.19
CA GLN A 18 3.67 -7.73 12.37
C GLN A 18 3.45 -6.24 12.03
N ALA A 19 2.72 -6.01 10.94
CA ALA A 19 2.54 -4.69 10.36
C ALA A 19 1.16 -4.56 9.71
N PHE A 20 0.65 -3.33 9.71
CA PHE A 20 -0.51 -2.97 8.89
C PHE A 20 -0.06 -2.50 7.51
N TYR A 21 -0.83 -2.83 6.49
CA TYR A 21 -0.70 -2.33 5.13
C TYR A 21 -1.95 -1.54 4.78
N VAL A 22 -1.77 -0.35 4.22
CA VAL A 22 -2.84 0.61 3.95
C VAL A 22 -2.82 0.98 2.48
N THR A 23 -3.97 0.95 1.82
CA THR A 23 -4.17 1.60 0.52
C THR A 23 -4.31 3.10 0.76
N ASP A 24 -3.28 3.86 0.40
CA ASP A 24 -3.25 5.31 0.51
C ASP A 24 -3.69 5.93 -0.81
N THR A 25 -4.99 5.76 -1.10
CA THR A 25 -5.61 5.89 -2.42
C THR A 25 -5.36 7.24 -3.08
N GLY A 26 -5.56 8.33 -2.35
CA GLY A 26 -5.33 9.69 -2.84
C GLY A 26 -3.85 10.02 -3.04
N ASN A 27 -2.95 9.18 -2.55
CA ASN A 27 -1.51 9.28 -2.77
C ASN A 27 -0.98 8.21 -3.74
N ASN A 28 -1.82 7.37 -4.35
CA ASN A 28 -1.40 6.32 -5.29
C ASN A 28 -0.29 5.42 -4.73
N ARG A 29 -0.43 5.00 -3.46
CA ARG A 29 0.61 4.26 -2.72
C ARG A 29 0.03 3.16 -1.84
N ILE A 30 0.85 2.13 -1.59
CA ILE A 30 0.67 1.18 -0.50
C ILE A 30 1.65 1.52 0.61
N ARG A 31 1.12 1.68 1.82
CA ARG A 31 1.87 2.12 3.00
C ARG A 31 1.94 0.99 4.01
N ARG A 32 3.12 0.75 4.59
CA ARG A 32 3.31 -0.18 5.70
C ARG A 32 3.46 0.59 7.00
N ILE A 33 2.74 0.19 8.03
CA ILE A 33 2.87 0.68 9.41
C ILE A 33 3.44 -0.46 10.26
N ALA A 34 4.69 -0.32 10.68
CA ALA A 34 5.35 -1.31 11.54
C ALA A 34 4.83 -1.24 12.99
N ALA A 35 5.08 -2.28 13.78
CA ALA A 35 4.66 -2.35 15.19
C ALA A 35 5.14 -1.17 16.06
N ASN A 36 6.26 -0.54 15.70
CA ASN A 36 6.78 0.66 16.36
C ASN A 36 6.16 1.98 15.85
N GLY A 37 5.15 1.91 14.99
CA GLY A 37 4.47 3.06 14.40
C GLY A 37 5.19 3.69 13.19
N ALA A 38 6.34 3.17 12.78
CA ALA A 38 7.05 3.68 11.61
C ALA A 38 6.24 3.41 10.32
N VAL A 39 6.08 4.44 9.49
CA VAL A 39 5.36 4.33 8.22
C VAL A 39 6.31 4.42 7.04
N THR A 40 6.28 3.44 6.14
CA THR A 40 7.05 3.41 4.89
C THR A 40 6.14 3.20 3.69
N THR A 41 6.57 3.64 2.50
CA THR A 41 5.93 3.23 1.24
C THR A 41 6.54 1.92 0.80
N VAL A 42 5.70 0.96 0.40
CA VAL A 42 6.14 -0.35 -0.11
C VAL A 42 5.82 -0.52 -1.59
N ALA A 43 4.84 0.22 -2.12
CA ALA A 43 4.56 0.31 -3.55
C ALA A 43 3.99 1.69 -3.90
N GLY A 44 4.26 2.16 -5.12
CA GLY A 44 3.73 3.41 -5.65
C GLY A 44 4.69 4.60 -5.58
N THR A 45 4.93 5.25 -6.71
CA THR A 45 5.67 6.52 -6.79
C THR A 45 4.85 7.70 -6.27
N GLY A 46 3.52 7.61 -6.37
CA GLY A 46 2.56 8.69 -6.13
C GLY A 46 1.90 9.25 -7.39
N ALA A 47 2.45 8.93 -8.56
CA ALA A 47 1.76 9.15 -9.83
C ALA A 47 0.72 8.05 -10.07
N ALA A 48 -0.44 8.43 -10.59
CA ALA A 48 -1.46 7.49 -11.04
C ALA A 48 -0.98 6.75 -12.32
N GLY A 49 -1.30 5.47 -12.42
CA GLY A 49 -0.95 4.63 -13.58
C GLY A 49 -0.93 3.13 -13.24
N ALA A 50 -0.57 2.30 -14.21
CA ALA A 50 -0.52 0.84 -14.09
C ALA A 50 0.81 0.24 -14.58
N ALA A 51 1.92 0.98 -14.43
CA ALA A 51 3.24 0.44 -14.70
C ALA A 51 3.59 -0.66 -13.69
N ASP A 52 3.67 -1.90 -14.18
CA ASP A 52 4.02 -3.14 -13.45
C ASP A 52 5.49 -3.22 -13.01
N ASP A 53 6.10 -2.09 -12.66
CA ASP A 53 7.35 -2.12 -11.93
C ASP A 53 7.13 -2.64 -10.51
N TRP A 54 8.20 -3.13 -9.88
CA TRP A 54 8.12 -3.64 -8.50
C TRP A 54 8.35 -2.54 -7.48
N GLY A 55 7.57 -2.56 -6.40
CA GLY A 55 7.79 -1.71 -5.22
C GLY A 55 7.64 -0.21 -5.50
N ASN A 56 8.62 0.59 -5.07
CA ASN A 56 8.54 2.06 -5.15
C ASN A 56 8.59 2.63 -6.58
N ALA A 57 8.94 1.81 -7.58
CA ALA A 57 8.92 2.21 -8.99
C ALA A 57 7.55 1.98 -9.64
N ALA A 58 6.68 1.15 -9.04
CA ALA A 58 5.32 0.94 -9.53
C ALA A 58 4.55 2.27 -9.57
N THR A 59 3.71 2.46 -10.57
CA THR A 59 2.62 3.44 -10.52
C THR A 59 1.34 2.69 -10.22
N LEU A 60 0.49 3.25 -9.36
CA LEU A 60 -0.80 2.66 -9.00
C LEU A 60 -1.89 3.68 -9.28
N ASP A 61 -3.01 3.30 -9.88
CA ASP A 61 -4.16 4.20 -10.01
C ASP A 61 -5.15 3.91 -8.89
N ARG A 62 -5.23 4.83 -7.92
CA ARG A 62 -6.21 4.82 -6.83
C ARG A 62 -6.38 3.41 -6.22
N PRO A 63 -5.33 2.81 -5.60
CA PRO A 63 -5.45 1.50 -4.99
C PRO A 63 -6.59 1.52 -3.96
N GLN A 64 -7.49 0.54 -4.03
CA GLN A 64 -8.73 0.56 -3.25
C GLN A 64 -8.75 -0.50 -2.16
N PHE A 65 -8.47 -1.76 -2.51
CA PHE A 65 -8.53 -2.89 -1.58
C PHE A 65 -7.19 -3.57 -1.43
N ILE A 66 -6.94 -4.15 -0.25
CA ILE A 66 -5.72 -4.90 0.04
C ILE A 66 -6.02 -6.12 0.91
N ASP A 67 -5.50 -7.28 0.50
CA ASP A 67 -5.52 -8.52 1.29
C ASP A 67 -4.22 -9.30 1.07
N ALA A 68 -4.11 -10.51 1.61
CA ALA A 68 -3.00 -11.40 1.36
C ALA A 68 -3.46 -12.78 0.87
N LEU A 69 -2.69 -13.35 -0.04
CA LEU A 69 -2.78 -14.78 -0.38
C LEU A 69 -2.32 -15.65 0.80
N PRO A 70 -2.67 -16.96 0.82
CA PRO A 70 -2.20 -17.88 1.86
C PRO A 70 -0.67 -17.96 2.02
N ASN A 71 0.08 -17.62 0.97
CA ASN A 71 1.54 -17.57 0.99
C ASN A 71 2.10 -16.25 1.57
N GLY A 72 1.24 -15.31 1.99
CA GLY A 72 1.62 -13.99 2.53
C GLY A 72 1.91 -12.91 1.48
N SER A 73 1.72 -13.19 0.20
CA SER A 73 1.85 -12.14 -0.83
C SER A 73 0.64 -11.20 -0.76
N LEU A 74 0.89 -9.90 -0.78
CA LEU A 74 -0.19 -8.91 -0.80
C LEU A 74 -0.86 -8.88 -2.18
N VAL A 75 -2.18 -8.83 -2.18
CA VAL A 75 -3.00 -8.59 -3.37
C VAL A 75 -3.63 -7.23 -3.19
N VAL A 76 -3.51 -6.39 -4.21
CA VAL A 76 -4.06 -5.05 -4.24
C VAL A 76 -4.89 -4.92 -5.50
N THR A 77 -6.06 -4.30 -5.38
CA THR A 77 -6.83 -3.88 -6.56
C THR A 77 -6.70 -2.38 -6.75
N THR A 78 -6.54 -1.99 -8.01
CA THR A 78 -6.48 -0.61 -8.49
C THR A 78 -7.72 -0.30 -9.33
N ALA A 79 -7.94 0.97 -9.66
CA ALA A 79 -9.15 1.45 -10.32
C ALA A 79 -9.04 1.56 -11.86
N ASP A 80 -8.02 0.93 -12.44
CA ASP A 80 -7.69 0.90 -13.87
C ASP A 80 -8.64 0.07 -14.74
#